data_AF-A0A957P790-F1
#
_entry.id   AF-A0A957P790-F1
#
_cell.length_a   1.000
_cell.length_b   1.000
_cell.length_c   1.000
_cell.angle_alpha   90.00
_cell.angle_beta   90.00
_cell.angle_gamma   90.00
#
_symmetry.space_group_name_H-M   'P 1'
#
loop_
_entity.id
_entity.type
_entity.pdbx_description
1 polymer ?
#
loop_
_entity_poly.entity_id
_entity_poly.type
_entity_poly.pdbx_seq_one_letter_code
_entity_poly.pdbx_strand_id
1 'polypeptide(L)'
;KPSRSIHLVGTLGEIQGNLEDSRFVIRHIDPRPGCEYAEEVVDLSIGGDMTGAFGGHGGGDLRLVADFLKLMNGEQPSISTTTLEDSVNGHLVGFRADTAMTEASVVAI
;
A
#
# COMPACT_ATOMS: atom_id res chain seq x y z
N LYS A 1 3.69 -10.67 -15.27
CA LYS A 1 4.86 -10.65 -14.36
C LYS A 1 4.32 -10.34 -12.97
N PRO A 2 4.72 -11.05 -11.90
CA PRO A 2 4.36 -10.65 -10.55
C PRO A 2 4.92 -9.26 -10.27
N SER A 3 4.08 -8.36 -9.75
CA SER A 3 4.44 -6.97 -9.45
C SER A 3 3.70 -6.51 -8.19
N ARG A 4 4.23 -5.47 -7.53
CA ARG A 4 3.62 -4.86 -6.35
C ARG A 4 2.94 -3.56 -6.77
N SER A 5 1.72 -3.70 -7.28
CA SER A 5 0.89 -2.59 -7.73
C SER A 5 -0.24 -2.32 -6.76
N ILE A 6 -0.57 -1.04 -6.59
CA ILE A 6 -1.76 -0.59 -5.85
C ILE A 6 -2.55 0.38 -6.72
N HIS A 7 -3.87 0.26 -6.67
CA HIS A 7 -4.80 1.17 -7.34
C HIS A 7 -5.90 1.53 -6.35
N LEU A 8 -5.96 2.79 -5.99
CA LEU A 8 -6.93 3.37 -5.08
C LEU A 8 -7.90 4.20 -5.90
N VAL A 9 -9.17 3.84 -5.91
CA VAL A 9 -10.23 4.60 -6.59
C VAL A 9 -11.08 5.27 -5.51
N GLY A 10 -11.15 6.60 -5.58
CA GLY A 10 -11.94 7.43 -4.69
C GLY A 10 -13.01 8.21 -5.46
N THR A 11 -13.78 9.00 -4.72
CA THR A 11 -14.86 9.82 -5.29
C THR A 11 -14.37 11.03 -6.09
N LEU A 12 -13.11 11.42 -5.92
CA LEU A 12 -12.49 12.59 -6.57
C LEU A 12 -11.50 12.20 -7.68
N GLY A 13 -11.34 10.91 -7.94
CA GLY A 13 -10.33 10.39 -8.84
C GLY A 13 -9.63 9.16 -8.29
N GLU A 14 -8.40 8.92 -8.74
CA GLU A 14 -7.67 7.70 -8.43
C GLU A 14 -6.17 7.94 -8.23
N ILE A 15 -5.54 7.03 -7.50
CA ILE A 15 -4.10 6.95 -7.32
C ILE A 15 -3.66 5.56 -7.73
N GLN A 16 -2.70 5.46 -8.64
CA GLN A 16 -2.20 4.17 -9.13
C GLN A 16 -0.67 4.17 -9.16
N GLY A 17 -0.07 3.11 -8.64
CA GLY A 17 1.39 2.97 -8.60
C GLY A 17 1.85 1.52 -8.68
N ASN A 18 3.08 1.36 -9.16
CA ASN A 18 3.83 0.12 -9.08
C ASN A 18 5.14 0.41 -8.37
N LEU A 19 5.43 -0.35 -7.32
CA LEU A 19 6.64 -0.14 -6.51
C LEU A 19 7.92 -0.23 -7.35
N GLU A 20 7.96 -1.12 -8.35
CA GLU A 20 9.13 -1.29 -9.23
C GLU A 20 9.43 -0.03 -10.07
N ASP A 21 8.43 0.78 -10.37
CA ASP A 21 8.58 1.97 -11.22
C ASP A 21 9.05 3.19 -10.42
N SER A 22 9.09 3.12 -9.08
CA SER A 22 9.41 4.24 -8.18
C SER A 22 8.62 5.52 -8.46
N ARG A 23 7.39 5.36 -8.95
CA ARG A 23 6.47 6.45 -9.29
C ARG A 23 5.04 6.02 -9.09
N PHE A 24 4.17 7.00 -8.93
CA PHE A 24 2.73 6.79 -8.97
C PHE A 24 2.06 7.94 -9.71
N VAL A 25 0.83 7.70 -10.14
CA VAL A 25 0.00 8.65 -10.89
C VAL A 25 -1.21 9.00 -10.04
N ILE A 26 -1.51 10.29 -9.96
CA ILE A 26 -2.76 10.82 -9.42
C ILE A 26 -3.59 11.29 -10.60
N ARG A 27 -4.83 10.83 -10.71
CA ARG A 27 -5.79 11.33 -11.69
C ARG A 27 -6.96 11.96 -10.97
N HIS A 28 -7.22 13.23 -11.24
CA HIS A 28 -8.40 13.94 -10.76
C HIS A 28 -9.48 13.94 -11.83
N ILE A 29 -10.73 13.70 -11.43
CA ILE A 29 -11.87 13.82 -12.35
C ILE A 29 -11.92 15.25 -12.90
N ASP A 30 -11.99 15.37 -14.23
CA ASP A 30 -12.05 16.66 -14.91
C ASP A 30 -13.33 16.77 -15.75
N PRO A 31 -14.36 17.50 -15.26
CA PRO A 31 -15.65 17.58 -15.92
C PRO A 31 -15.69 18.55 -17.11
N ARG A 32 -14.58 19.21 -17.45
CA ARG A 32 -14.55 20.17 -18.56
C ARG A 32 -14.82 19.45 -19.89
N PRO A 33 -15.56 20.05 -20.84
CA PRO A 33 -15.86 19.41 -22.12
C PRO A 33 -14.59 18.98 -22.87
N GLY A 34 -14.52 17.71 -23.26
CA GLY A 34 -13.36 17.13 -23.93
C GLY A 34 -12.22 16.68 -23.00
N CYS A 35 -12.40 16.78 -21.68
CA CYS A 35 -11.51 16.22 -20.68
C CYS A 35 -12.18 15.02 -20.01
N GLU A 36 -11.37 14.03 -19.60
CA GLU A 36 -11.82 12.90 -18.76
C GLU A 36 -11.23 13.02 -17.36
N TYR A 37 -9.93 13.33 -17.29
CA TYR A 37 -9.19 13.54 -16.05
C TYR A 37 -8.00 14.47 -16.26
N ALA A 38 -7.54 15.09 -15.18
CA ALA A 38 -6.23 15.73 -15.08
C ALA A 38 -5.24 14.76 -14.43
N GLU A 39 -4.06 14.60 -15.02
CA GLU A 39 -3.05 13.64 -14.56
C GLU A 39 -1.83 14.35 -13.96
N GLU A 40 -1.38 13.86 -12.80
CA GLU A 40 -0.12 14.23 -12.17
C GLU A 40 0.72 12.97 -11.95
N VAL A 41 1.96 12.99 -12.45
CA VAL A 41 2.93 11.92 -12.18
C VAL A 41 3.83 12.36 -11.05
N VAL A 42 3.86 11.57 -9.98
CA VAL A 42 4.79 11.75 -8.87
C VAL A 42 5.92 10.72 -9.01
N ASP A 43 7.08 11.21 -9.44
CA ASP A 43 8.32 10.44 -9.51
C ASP A 43 9.06 10.61 -8.18
N LEU A 44 9.26 9.51 -7.45
CA LEU A 44 9.97 9.54 -6.18
C LEU A 44 11.49 9.63 -6.38
N SER A 45 11.97 9.21 -7.56
CA SER A 45 13.39 9.14 -7.92
C SER A 45 14.22 8.35 -6.91
N ILE A 46 13.58 7.38 -6.24
CA ILE A 46 14.22 6.48 -5.28
C ILE A 46 14.66 5.21 -6.01
N GLY A 47 15.95 4.94 -5.99
CA GLY A 47 16.52 3.68 -6.48
C GLY A 47 16.71 2.66 -5.36
N GLY A 48 17.37 1.54 -5.70
CA GLY A 48 17.68 0.46 -4.77
C GLY A 48 16.94 -0.82 -5.12
N ASP A 49 16.71 -1.67 -4.13
CA ASP A 49 16.01 -2.94 -4.30
C ASP A 49 14.48 -2.76 -4.36
N MET A 50 14.02 -2.18 -5.47
CA MET A 50 12.59 -1.93 -5.75
C MET A 50 11.84 -3.19 -6.16
N THR A 51 12.53 -4.32 -6.36
CA THR A 51 11.94 -5.66 -6.57
C THR A 51 11.85 -6.44 -5.27
N GLY A 52 12.62 -6.06 -4.24
CA GLY A 52 12.73 -6.80 -2.98
C GLY A 52 13.57 -8.07 -3.11
N ALA A 53 14.23 -8.29 -4.25
CA ALA A 53 14.98 -9.51 -4.53
C ALA A 53 16.21 -9.67 -3.63
N PHE A 54 16.69 -8.57 -3.05
CA PHE A 54 17.82 -8.54 -2.13
C PHE A 54 17.38 -8.26 -0.68
N GLY A 55 16.08 -8.41 -0.39
CA GLY A 55 15.50 -8.24 0.94
C GLY A 55 15.39 -6.78 1.40
N GLY A 56 15.65 -5.81 0.52
CA GLY A 56 15.56 -4.40 0.88
C GLY A 56 14.13 -3.87 0.94
N HIS A 57 13.19 -4.52 0.24
CA HIS A 57 11.77 -4.15 0.18
C HIS A 57 11.53 -2.64 -0.06
N GLY A 58 12.32 -2.02 -0.94
CA GLY A 58 12.24 -0.57 -1.20
C GLY A 58 12.61 0.32 0.02
N GLY A 59 13.28 -0.24 1.02
CA GLY A 59 13.63 0.43 2.29
C GLY A 59 12.56 0.32 3.39
N GLY A 60 11.44 -0.35 3.14
CA GLY A 60 10.32 -0.45 4.08
C GLY A 60 10.70 -1.06 5.43
N ASP A 61 11.48 -2.14 5.44
CA ASP A 61 11.85 -2.87 6.66
C ASP A 61 12.60 -1.98 7.66
N LEU A 62 13.58 -1.21 7.16
CA LEU A 62 14.34 -0.27 8.01
C LEU A 62 13.47 0.86 8.54
N ARG A 63 12.42 1.26 7.80
CA ARG A 63 11.44 2.26 8.27
C ARG A 63 10.54 1.68 9.37
N LEU A 64 10.13 0.42 9.26
CA LEU A 64 9.40 -0.27 10.33
C LEU A 64 10.24 -0.38 11.61
N VAL A 65 11.52 -0.75 11.49
CA VAL A 65 12.44 -0.80 12.63
C VAL A 65 12.61 0.59 13.27
N ALA A 66 12.78 1.63 12.44
CA ALA A 66 12.91 3.00 12.94
C ALA A 66 11.64 3.46 13.68
N ASP A 67 10.45 3.17 13.15
CA ASP A 67 9.18 3.51 13.79
C ASP A 67 9.00 2.75 15.13
N PHE A 68 9.40 1.48 15.18
CA PHE A 68 9.41 0.70 16.42
C PHE A 68 10.32 1.32 17.50
N LEU A 69 11.55 1.75 17.13
CA LEU A 69 12.47 2.37 18.08
C LEU A 69 11.92 3.70 18.61
N LYS A 70 11.29 4.52 17.76
CA LYS A 70 10.61 5.76 18.18
C LYS A 70 9.51 5.48 19.19
N LEU A 71 8.68 4.45 18.93
CA LEU A 71 7.64 4.03 19.85
C LEU A 71 8.21 3.64 21.22
N MET A 72 9.32 2.89 21.24
CA MET A 72 10.01 2.52 22.49
C MET A 72 10.59 3.71 23.25
N ASN A 73 10.94 4.78 22.55
CA ASN A 73 11.38 6.04 23.15
C ASN A 73 10.22 6.93 23.64
N GLY A 74 8.96 6.49 23.52
CA GLY A 74 7.79 7.26 23.94
C GLY A 74 7.39 8.37 22.95
N GLU A 75 7.90 8.32 21.72
CA GLU A 75 7.47 9.24 20.66
C GLU A 75 6.09 8.86 20.11
N GLN A 76 5.46 9.78 19.39
CA GLN A 76 4.17 9.51 18.74
C GLN A 76 4.33 8.45 17.64
N PRO A 77 3.47 7.39 17.63
CA PRO A 77 3.46 6.40 16.57
C PRO A 77 3.27 7.02 15.19
N SER A 78 3.91 6.47 14.16
CA SER A 78 3.63 6.86 12.79
C SER A 78 2.25 6.36 12.36
N ILE A 79 1.67 6.95 11.31
CA ILE A 79 0.43 6.45 10.69
C ILE A 79 0.56 4.99 10.20
N SER A 80 1.79 4.53 9.97
CA SER A 80 2.08 3.17 9.52
C SER A 80 2.38 2.20 10.66
N THR A 81 2.32 2.66 11.93
CA THR A 81 2.55 1.79 13.08
C THR A 81 1.36 0.87 13.28
N THR A 82 1.60 -0.44 13.23
CA THR A 82 0.55 -1.46 13.44
C THR A 82 0.52 -1.91 14.88
N THR A 83 -0.67 -1.92 15.49
CA THR A 83 -0.87 -2.43 16.85
C THR A 83 -1.06 -3.95 16.86
N LEU A 84 -1.17 -4.54 18.06
CA LEU A 84 -1.50 -5.95 18.18
C LEU A 84 -2.90 -6.25 17.61
N GLU A 85 -3.85 -5.34 17.81
CA GLU A 85 -5.22 -5.44 17.30
C GLU A 85 -5.23 -5.47 15.76
N ASP A 86 -4.41 -4.63 15.11
CA ASP A 86 -4.23 -4.67 13.65
C ASP A 86 -3.73 -6.03 13.19
N SER A 87 -2.78 -6.63 13.92
CA SER A 87 -2.26 -7.97 13.64
C SER A 87 -3.34 -9.04 13.79
N VAL A 88 -4.14 -9.00 14.86
CA VAL A 88 -5.25 -9.96 15.07
C VAL A 88 -6.26 -9.86 13.94
N ASN A 89 -6.64 -8.64 13.54
CA ASN A 89 -7.57 -8.42 12.43
C ASN A 89 -6.98 -8.93 11.09
N GLY A 90 -5.68 -8.67 10.84
CA GLY A 90 -4.99 -9.17 9.65
C GLY A 90 -4.99 -10.70 9.57
N HIS A 91 -4.72 -11.39 10.68
CA HIS A 91 -4.77 -12.85 10.73
C HIS A 91 -6.19 -13.38 10.51
N LEU A 92 -7.20 -12.74 11.10
CA LEU A 92 -8.60 -13.11 10.88
C LEU A 92 -8.98 -13.02 9.40
N VAL A 93 -8.62 -11.92 8.73
CA VAL A 93 -8.84 -11.75 7.27
C VAL A 93 -8.17 -12.90 6.50
N GLY A 94 -6.93 -13.26 6.85
CA GLY A 94 -6.21 -14.37 6.23
C GLY A 94 -6.93 -15.71 6.36
N PHE A 95 -7.39 -16.06 7.58
CA PHE A 95 -8.13 -17.30 7.80
C PHE A 95 -9.49 -17.32 7.09
N ARG A 96 -10.20 -16.19 7.06
CA ARG A 96 -11.46 -16.06 6.33
C ARG A 96 -11.27 -16.19 4.82
N ALA A 97 -10.19 -15.64 4.27
CA ALA A 97 -9.85 -15.78 2.87
C ALA A 97 -9.53 -17.23 2.49
N ASP A 98 -8.81 -17.97 3.34
CA ASP A 98 -8.52 -19.40 3.14
C ASP A 98 -9.80 -20.26 3.14
N THR A 99 -10.71 -19.97 4.08
CA THR A 99 -12.04 -20.60 4.13
C THR A 99 -12.84 -20.29 2.86
N ALA A 100 -12.90 -19.01 2.47
CA ALA A 100 -13.61 -18.56 1.27
C ALA A 100 -13.08 -19.23 -0.02
N MET A 101 -11.75 -19.40 -0.11
CA MET A 101 -11.11 -20.07 -1.23
C MET A 101 -11.51 -21.55 -1.30
N THR A 102 -11.50 -22.24 -0.16
CA THR A 102 -11.81 -23.68 -0.07
C THR A 102 -13.28 -23.95 -0.36
N GLU A 103 -14.18 -23.11 0.14
CA GLU A 103 -15.63 -23.27 0.03
C GLU A 103 -16.22 -22.60 -1.22
N ALA A 104 -15.43 -21.81 -1.94
CA ALA A 104 -15.87 -21.00 -3.08
C ALA A 104 -17.07 -20.09 -2.75
N SER A 105 -17.07 -19.50 -1.54
CA SER A 105 -18.15 -18.65 -1.03
C SER A 105 -17.64 -17.40 -0.34
N VAL A 106 -18.49 -16.38 -0.22
CA VAL A 106 -18.19 -15.18 0.56
C VAL A 106 -18.33 -15.51 2.05
N VAL A 107 -17.27 -15.21 2.83
CA VAL A 107 -17.24 -15.41 4.28
C VAL A 107 -17.13 -14.06 4.97
N ALA A 108 -17.96 -13.83 5.99
CA ALA A 108 -17.92 -12.62 6.79
C ALA A 108 -16.66 -12.54 7.67
N ILE A 109 -16.19 -11.31 7.89
CA ILE A 109 -15.13 -10.96 8.83
C ILE A 109 -15.78 -10.47 10.11
#